data_AF-A0A946JT97-F1
#
_entry.id   AF-A0A946JT97-F1
#
_cell.length_a   1.000
_cell.length_b   1.000
_cell.length_c   1.000
_cell.angle_alpha   90.00
_cell.angle_beta   90.00
_cell.angle_gamma   90.00
#
_symmetry.space_group_name_H-M   'P 1'
#
loop_
_entity.id
_entity.type
_entity.pdbx_description
1 polymer ?
#
loop_
_entity_poly.entity_id
_entity_poly.type
_entity_poly.pdbx_seq_one_letter_code
_entity_poly.pdbx_strand_id
1 'polypeptide(L)'
;MTDIFEQTLKQLNEITDTASQKVGSFFKKAVNKGEEYAVKGKIQIEIEKLKWDLKQLYIELGCYVALKNRDGGVMDFSHDDQYIRLLDKIENQRQYISERVKDKTSSDGKENHDESAQKLLENPLS
;
A
#
# COMPACT_ATOMS: atom_id res chain seq x y z
N MET A 1 13.14 36.54 53.40
CA MET A 1 12.03 36.22 52.46
C MET A 1 12.50 36.05 51.01
N THR A 2 13.76 36.36 50.68
CA THR A 2 14.39 36.14 49.37
C THR A 2 14.58 34.66 49.01
N ASP A 3 14.89 33.80 50.00
CA ASP A 3 15.14 32.36 49.76
C ASP A 3 13.92 31.59 49.22
N ILE A 4 12.71 31.95 49.67
CA ILE A 4 11.46 31.30 49.21
C ILE A 4 11.18 31.67 47.74
N PHE A 5 11.53 32.90 47.35
CA PHE A 5 11.35 33.40 45.98
C PHE A 5 12.35 32.77 45.01
N GLU A 6 13.61 32.61 45.44
CA GLU A 6 14.61 31.91 44.62
C GLU A 6 14.32 30.41 44.50
N GLN A 7 13.82 29.78 45.57
CA GLN A 7 13.46 28.36 45.55
C GLN A 7 12.25 28.09 44.64
N THR A 8 11.26 28.99 44.63
CA THR A 8 10.11 28.90 43.71
C THR A 8 10.51 29.15 42.26
N LEU A 9 11.42 30.09 41.97
CA LEU A 9 11.96 30.31 40.62
C LEU A 9 12.74 29.10 40.10
N LYS A 10 13.56 28.45 40.94
CA LYS A 10 14.28 27.23 40.56
C LYS A 10 13.32 26.08 40.20
N GLN A 11 12.31 25.84 41.03
CA GLN A 11 11.30 24.80 40.77
C GLN A 11 10.51 25.09 39.49
N LEU A 12 10.19 26.36 39.22
CA LEU A 12 9.44 26.76 38.03
C LEU A 12 10.26 26.58 36.75
N ASN A 13 11.55 26.88 36.78
CA ASN A 13 12.46 26.57 35.66
C ASN A 13 12.57 25.06 35.42
N GLU A 14 12.76 24.26 36.48
CA GLU A 14 12.83 22.80 36.35
C GLU A 14 11.54 22.18 35.78
N ILE A 15 10.37 22.65 36.23
CA ILE A 15 9.07 22.22 35.70
C ILE A 15 8.92 22.64 34.24
N THR A 16 9.35 23.86 33.90
CA THR A 16 9.26 24.40 32.54
C THR A 16 10.16 23.64 31.57
N ASP A 17 11.40 23.34 31.97
CA ASP A 17 12.35 22.56 31.18
C ASP A 17 11.86 21.11 31.01
N THR A 18 11.34 20.50 32.08
CA THR A 18 10.78 19.14 32.03
C THR A 18 9.52 19.08 31.15
N ALA A 19 8.65 20.09 31.24
CA ALA A 19 7.45 20.20 30.42
C ALA A 19 7.80 20.44 28.95
N SER A 20 8.74 21.34 28.66
CA SER A 20 9.23 21.63 27.31
C SER A 20 9.88 20.40 26.66
N GLN A 21 10.72 19.67 27.41
CA GLN A 21 11.31 18.42 26.94
C GLN A 21 10.25 17.33 26.67
N LYS A 22 9.26 17.19 27.57
CA LYS A 22 8.14 16.26 27.35
C LYS A 22 7.36 16.64 26.10
N VAL A 23 6.92 17.89 25.97
CA VAL A 23 6.19 18.40 24.80
C VAL A 23 7.00 18.18 23.52
N GLY A 24 8.28 18.55 23.49
CA GLY A 24 9.18 18.29 22.36
C GLY A 24 9.29 16.81 22.00
N SER A 25 9.36 15.92 23.00
CA SER A 25 9.39 14.47 22.77
C SER A 25 8.07 13.92 22.18
N PHE A 26 6.92 14.47 22.60
CA PHE A 26 5.61 14.10 22.05
C PHE A 26 5.46 14.59 20.62
N PHE A 27 5.84 15.84 20.33
CA PHE A 27 5.86 16.38 18.97
C PHE A 27 6.77 15.57 18.05
N LYS A 28 8.00 15.27 18.48
CA LYS A 28 8.93 14.44 17.70
C LYS A 28 8.38 13.04 17.42
N LYS A 29 7.77 12.40 18.43
CA LYS A 29 7.10 11.10 18.25
C LYS A 29 5.91 11.19 17.29
N ALA A 30 5.11 12.25 17.37
CA ALA A 30 3.95 12.46 16.50
C ALA A 30 4.36 12.72 15.05
N VAL A 31 5.38 13.56 14.83
CA VAL A 31 5.97 13.83 13.50
C VAL A 31 6.53 12.54 12.89
N ASN A 32 7.35 11.80 13.63
CA ASN A 32 7.92 10.53 13.14
C ASN A 32 6.83 9.51 12.80
N LYS A 33 5.80 9.37 13.64
CA LYS A 33 4.66 8.49 13.34
C LYS A 33 3.88 8.96 12.11
N GLY A 34 3.64 10.26 11.98
CA GLY A 34 2.92 10.84 10.85
C GLY A 34 3.64 10.59 9.52
N GLU A 35 4.97 10.74 9.51
CA GLU A 35 5.81 10.43 8.36
C GLU A 35 5.74 8.93 7.98
N GLU A 36 5.83 8.04 8.97
CA GLU A 36 5.67 6.60 8.75
C GLU A 36 4.30 6.24 8.14
N TYR A 37 3.21 6.83 8.65
CA TYR A 37 1.86 6.61 8.10
C TYR A 37 1.71 7.18 6.69
N ALA A 38 2.31 8.33 6.39
CA ALA A 38 2.26 8.92 5.05
C ALA A 38 2.96 8.01 4.03
N VAL A 39 4.13 7.46 4.37
CA VAL A 39 4.87 6.51 3.52
C VAL A 39 4.04 5.24 3.31
N LYS A 40 3.49 4.65 4.38
CA LYS A 40 2.63 3.45 4.29
C LYS A 40 1.38 3.68 3.44
N GLY A 41 0.75 4.84 3.60
CA GLY A 41 -0.43 5.24 2.83
C GLY A 41 -0.11 5.38 1.34
N LYS A 42 1.01 6.02 1.00
CA LYS A 42 1.46 6.15 -0.40
C LYS A 42 1.66 4.78 -1.06
N ILE A 43 2.35 3.87 -0.38
CA ILE A 43 2.59 2.50 -0.88
C ILE A 43 1.26 1.75 -1.08
N GLN A 44 0.31 1.90 -0.15
CA GLN A 44 -1.00 1.26 -0.29
C GLN A 44 -1.80 1.80 -1.48
N ILE A 45 -1.80 3.12 -1.70
CA ILE A 45 -2.47 3.74 -2.85
C ILE A 45 -1.84 3.23 -4.16
N GLU A 46 -0.51 3.12 -4.21
CA GLU A 46 0.19 2.58 -5.38
C GLU A 46 -0.23 1.13 -5.67
N ILE A 47 -0.27 0.27 -4.65
CA ILE A 47 -0.73 -1.12 -4.81
C ILE A 47 -2.19 -1.18 -5.30
N GLU A 48 -3.08 -0.38 -4.74
CA GLU A 48 -4.49 -0.34 -5.18
C GLU A 48 -4.63 0.17 -6.62
N LYS A 49 -3.81 1.14 -7.04
CA LYS A 49 -3.75 1.57 -8.43
C LYS A 49 -3.31 0.42 -9.35
N LEU A 50 -2.27 -0.32 -8.98
CA LEU A 50 -1.80 -1.46 -9.78
C LEU A 50 -2.86 -2.56 -9.91
N LYS A 51 -3.62 -2.83 -8.84
CA LYS A 51 -4.77 -3.76 -8.88
C LYS A 51 -5.88 -3.25 -9.81
N TRP A 52 -6.14 -1.95 -9.80
CA TRP A 52 -7.13 -1.35 -10.70
C TRP A 52 -6.69 -1.48 -12.16
N ASP A 53 -5.41 -1.25 -12.46
CA ASP A 53 -4.83 -1.46 -13.80
C ASP A 53 -4.97 -2.93 -14.24
N LEU A 54 -4.71 -3.89 -13.35
CA LEU A 54 -4.93 -5.32 -13.62
C LEU A 54 -6.40 -5.63 -13.95
N LYS A 55 -7.35 -5.01 -13.24
CA LYS A 55 -8.78 -5.16 -13.52
C LYS A 55 -9.14 -4.64 -14.91
N GLN A 56 -8.55 -3.52 -15.35
CA GLN A 56 -8.76 -3.00 -16.70
C GLN A 56 -8.27 -3.98 -17.77
N LEU A 57 -7.12 -4.64 -17.56
CA LEU A 57 -6.62 -5.65 -18.49
C LEU A 57 -7.57 -6.86 -18.63
N TYR A 58 -8.18 -7.31 -17.52
CA TYR A 58 -9.20 -8.37 -17.59
C TYR A 58 -10.45 -7.93 -18.34
N ILE A 59 -10.90 -6.68 -18.16
CA ILE A 59 -12.02 -6.11 -18.92
C ILE A 59 -11.68 -6.06 -20.41
N GLU A 60 -10.48 -5.58 -20.75
CA GLU A 60 -10.01 -5.51 -22.14
C GLU A 60 -9.99 -6.90 -22.80
N LEU A 61 -9.46 -7.91 -22.11
CA LEU A 61 -9.47 -9.29 -22.58
C LEU A 61 -10.89 -9.83 -22.79
N GLY A 62 -11.79 -9.61 -21.82
CA GLY A 62 -13.17 -10.03 -21.93
C GLY A 62 -13.90 -9.37 -23.10
N CYS A 63 -13.71 -8.07 -23.28
CA CYS A 63 -14.24 -7.33 -24.42
C CYS A 63 -13.69 -7.86 -25.75
N TYR A 64 -12.38 -8.12 -25.82
CA TYR A 64 -11.73 -8.65 -27.02
C TYR A 64 -12.32 -10.00 -27.43
N VAL A 65 -12.40 -10.95 -26.49
CA VAL A 65 -12.94 -12.29 -26.74
C VAL A 65 -14.41 -12.21 -27.15
N ALA A 66 -15.22 -11.42 -26.44
CA ALA A 66 -16.64 -11.27 -26.74
C ALA A 66 -16.88 -10.69 -28.15
N LEU A 67 -16.12 -9.67 -28.54
CA LEU A 67 -16.22 -9.07 -29.87
C LEU A 67 -15.79 -10.04 -30.97
N LYS A 68 -14.65 -10.73 -30.79
CA LYS A 68 -14.16 -11.73 -31.76
C LYS A 68 -15.12 -12.90 -31.93
N ASN A 69 -15.74 -13.34 -30.83
CA ASN A 69 -16.76 -14.37 -30.87
C ASN A 69 -18.03 -13.89 -31.57
N ARG A 70 -18.55 -12.70 -31.22
CA ARG A 70 -19.79 -12.17 -31.78
C ARG A 70 -19.68 -11.86 -33.27
N ASP A 71 -18.61 -11.18 -33.66
CA ASP A 71 -18.48 -10.65 -35.02
C ASP A 71 -17.84 -11.68 -35.98
N GLY A 72 -16.98 -12.56 -35.46
CA GLY A 72 -16.22 -13.53 -36.27
C GLY A 72 -16.49 -15.00 -35.96
N GLY A 73 -17.35 -15.32 -34.98
CA GLY A 73 -17.57 -16.69 -34.54
C GLY A 73 -16.33 -17.37 -33.95
N VAL A 74 -15.31 -16.59 -33.60
CA VAL A 74 -14.02 -17.12 -33.13
C VAL A 74 -14.20 -17.75 -31.75
N MET A 75 -13.81 -19.02 -31.65
CA MET A 75 -13.80 -19.77 -30.38
C MET A 75 -12.39 -20.23 -29.98
N ASP A 76 -11.50 -20.39 -30.96
CA ASP A 76 -10.10 -20.74 -30.76
C ASP A 76 -9.22 -19.49 -30.85
N PHE A 77 -8.44 -19.25 -29.79
CA PHE A 77 -7.51 -18.12 -29.67
C PHE A 77 -6.05 -18.58 -29.55
N SER A 78 -5.74 -19.88 -29.72
CA SER A 78 -4.40 -20.42 -29.51
C SER A 78 -3.32 -19.80 -30.40
N HIS A 79 -3.70 -19.21 -31.54
CA HIS A 79 -2.79 -18.54 -32.49
C HIS A 79 -3.10 -17.04 -32.63
N ASP A 80 -3.89 -16.48 -31.71
CA ASP A 80 -4.24 -15.06 -31.74
C ASP A 80 -3.19 -14.26 -30.95
N ASP A 81 -2.34 -13.53 -31.67
CA ASP A 81 -1.27 -12.73 -31.09
C ASP A 81 -1.77 -11.68 -30.08
N GLN A 82 -2.94 -11.09 -30.31
CA GLN A 82 -3.48 -10.07 -29.39
C GLN A 82 -3.99 -10.70 -28.10
N TYR A 83 -4.66 -11.85 -28.20
CA TYR A 83 -5.08 -12.63 -27.05
C TYR A 83 -3.88 -13.06 -26.20
N ILE A 84 -2.85 -13.62 -26.82
CA ILE A 84 -1.61 -14.05 -26.15
C ILE A 84 -0.95 -12.84 -25.46
N ARG A 85 -0.81 -11.71 -26.15
CA ARG A 85 -0.23 -10.48 -25.57
C ARG A 85 -1.03 -9.96 -24.37
N LEU A 86 -2.36 -10.04 -24.40
CA LEU A 86 -3.21 -9.61 -23.28
C LEU A 86 -3.01 -10.52 -22.08
N LEU A 87 -2.90 -11.84 -22.28
CA LEU A 87 -2.56 -12.78 -21.22
C LEU A 87 -1.18 -12.50 -20.62
N ASP A 88 -0.17 -12.27 -21.46
CA ASP A 88 1.18 -11.94 -21.00
C ASP A 88 1.18 -10.65 -20.17
N LYS A 89 0.46 -9.61 -20.60
CA LYS A 89 0.31 -8.37 -19.82
C LYS A 89 -0.33 -8.61 -18.45
N ILE A 90 -1.40 -9.41 -18.41
CA ILE A 90 -2.09 -9.77 -17.17
C ILE A 90 -1.13 -10.50 -16.23
N GLU A 91 -0.40 -11.49 -16.72
CA GLU A 91 0.50 -12.28 -15.89
C GLU A 91 1.69 -11.46 -15.38
N ASN A 92 2.31 -10.63 -16.24
CA ASN A 92 3.36 -9.71 -15.82
C ASN A 92 2.88 -8.72 -14.75
N GLN A 93 1.67 -8.18 -14.91
CA GLN A 93 1.08 -7.27 -13.92
C GLN A 93 0.79 -7.99 -12.59
N ARG A 94 0.32 -9.24 -12.63
CA ARG A 94 0.11 -10.06 -11.42
C ARG A 94 1.42 -10.32 -10.68
N GLN A 95 2.47 -10.70 -11.40
CA GLN A 95 3.80 -10.94 -10.83
C GLN A 95 4.34 -9.67 -10.18
N TYR A 96 4.25 -8.54 -10.88
CA TYR A 96 4.67 -7.25 -10.37
C TYR A 96 3.92 -6.82 -9.10
N ILE A 97 2.59 -6.98 -9.06
CA ILE A 97 1.81 -6.70 -7.85
C ILE A 97 2.25 -7.62 -6.70
N SER A 98 2.48 -8.91 -6.96
CA SER A 98 2.93 -9.88 -5.97
C SER A 98 4.27 -9.48 -5.34
N GLU A 99 5.23 -9.04 -6.17
CA GLU A 99 6.52 -8.52 -5.70
C GLU A 99 6.35 -7.28 -4.81
N ARG A 100 5.56 -6.30 -5.26
CA ARG A 100 5.32 -5.05 -4.50
C ARG A 100 4.59 -5.29 -3.17
N VAL A 101 3.70 -6.28 -3.12
CA VAL A 101 3.02 -6.68 -1.88
C VAL A 101 4.01 -7.37 -0.94
N LYS A 102 4.87 -8.26 -1.45
CA LYS A 102 5.92 -8.91 -0.65
C LYS A 102 6.86 -7.89 -0.03
N ASP A 103 7.37 -6.93 -0.80
CA ASP A 103 8.24 -5.86 -0.33
C ASP A 103 7.61 -5.07 0.83
N LYS A 104 6.31 -4.79 0.75
CA LYS A 104 5.55 -4.15 1.84
C LYS A 104 5.48 -5.03 3.09
N THR A 105 5.25 -6.33 2.95
CA THR A 105 5.17 -7.25 4.10
C THR A 105 6.52 -7.48 4.78
N SER A 106 7.61 -7.54 4.00
CA SER A 106 8.98 -7.67 4.51
C SER A 106 9.44 -6.43 5.27
N SER A 107 8.94 -5.23 4.93
CA SER A 107 9.28 -4.00 5.65
C SER A 107 8.49 -3.79 6.94
N ASP A 108 7.33 -4.44 7.11
CA ASP A 108 6.39 -4.20 8.23
C ASP A 108 6.55 -5.19 9.40
N GLY A 109 7.53 -6.09 9.36
CA GLY A 109 7.90 -6.96 10.50
C GLY A 109 6.77 -7.86 11.01
N LYS A 110 5.73 -8.11 10.20
CA LYS A 110 4.61 -8.99 10.52
C LYS A 110 4.54 -10.12 9.52
N GLU A 111 5.20 -11.23 9.87
CA GLU A 111 4.79 -12.55 9.41
C GLU A 111 3.38 -12.82 9.96
N ASN A 112 2.35 -12.44 9.22
CA ASN A 112 1.02 -12.98 9.40
C ASN A 112 0.64 -13.70 8.11
N HIS A 113 0.98 -14.99 8.11
CA HIS A 113 0.46 -16.09 7.30
C HIS A 113 -0.49 -15.75 6.14
N ASP A 114 0.05 -15.84 4.92
CA ASP A 114 -0.42 -16.56 3.71
C ASP A 114 -1.89 -16.60 3.25
N GLU A 115 -2.90 -16.20 4.02
CA GLU A 115 -4.29 -16.54 3.65
C GLU A 115 -4.97 -15.49 2.74
N SER A 116 -4.52 -14.22 2.78
CA SER A 116 -5.17 -13.12 2.04
C SER A 116 -4.61 -12.89 0.63
N ALA A 117 -3.32 -13.18 0.42
CA ALA A 117 -2.69 -13.02 -0.89
C ALA A 117 -3.14 -14.12 -1.88
N GLN A 118 -3.37 -15.35 -1.38
CA GLN A 118 -3.85 -16.46 -2.19
C GLN A 118 -5.32 -16.28 -2.59
N LYS A 119 -6.19 -15.82 -1.66
CA LYS A 119 -7.61 -15.56 -1.94
C LYS A 119 -7.89 -14.46 -2.97
N LEU A 120 -7.04 -13.45 -3.07
CA LEU A 120 -7.18 -12.36 -4.05
C LEU A 120 -6.71 -12.77 -5.46
N LEU A 121 -5.79 -13.75 -5.57
CA LEU A 121 -5.39 -14.32 -6.86
C LEU A 121 -6.43 -15.28 -7.43
N GLU A 122 -7.30 -15.84 -6.59
CA GLU A 122 -8.38 -16.75 -6.97
C GLU A 122 -9.67 -16.04 -7.44
N ASN A 123 -9.91 -14.78 -7.05
CA ASN A 123 -11.10 -14.01 -7.46
C ASN A 123 -10.79 -12.54 -7.80
N PRO A 124 -10.35 -12.24 -9.04
CA PRO A 124 -10.04 -10.88 -9.48
C PRO A 124 -11.26 -9.95 -9.67
N LEU A 125 -12.48 -10.45 -9.45
CA LEU A 125 -13.74 -9.77 -9.76
C LEU A 125 -14.64 -9.47 -8.53
N SER A 126 -14.23 -9.86 -7.32
CA SER A 126 -14.99 -9.58 -6.09
C SER A 126 -14.63 -8.25 -5.44
#